data_AF-A0A7W0ZND5-F1
#
_entry.id   AF-A0A7W0ZND5-F1
#
_cell.length_a   1.000
_cell.length_b   1.000
_cell.length_c   1.000
_cell.angle_alpha   90.00
_cell.angle_beta   90.00
_cell.angle_gamma   90.00
#
_symmetry.space_group_name_H-M   'P 1'
#
loop_
_entity.id
_entity.type
_entity.pdbx_description
1 polymer ?
#
loop_
_entity_poly.entity_id
_entity_poly.type
_entity_poly.pdbx_seq_one_letter_code
_entity_poly.pdbx_strand_id
1 'polypeptide(L)'
;MNVVLISTYELGRQPFGLASPAAWLREAGAEVTCLDLAVERLDERAVAAAHLIACYVPMHTATRLAAALIERVKRLNPGAHLC
;
A
#
# COMPACT_ATOMS: atom_id res chain seq x y z
N MET A 1 11.84 0.79 -9.67
CA MET A 1 10.36 0.63 -9.79
C MET A 1 9.74 1.14 -8.51
N ASN A 2 8.74 2.01 -8.58
CA ASN A 2 8.10 2.59 -7.38
C ASN A 2 6.95 1.69 -6.93
N VAL A 3 6.99 1.26 -5.68
CA VAL A 3 5.97 0.38 -5.08
C VAL A 3 5.41 1.05 -3.83
N VAL A 4 4.09 1.04 -3.69
CA VAL A 4 3.41 1.49 -2.48
C VAL A 4 2.73 0.29 -1.83
N LEU A 5 3.09 -0.01 -0.58
CA LEU A 5 2.42 -1.03 0.22
C LEU A 5 1.58 -0.34 1.29
N ILE A 6 0.29 -0.63 1.33
CA ILE A 6 -0.68 0.06 2.17
C ILE A 6 -1.26 -0.91 3.19
N SER A 7 -1.18 -0.53 4.47
CA SER A 7 -2.04 -1.05 5.51
C SER A 7 -3.17 -0.06 5.80
N THR A 8 -4.33 -0.57 6.16
CA THR A 8 -5.46 0.24 6.64
C THR A 8 -5.71 0.10 8.13
N TYR A 9 -4.95 -0.76 8.83
CA TYR A 9 -5.23 -1.12 10.21
C TYR A 9 -4.05 -1.76 10.95
N GLU A 10 -2.96 -1.01 11.16
CA GLU A 10 -1.82 -1.52 11.96
C GLU A 10 -1.41 -0.60 13.12
N LEU A 11 -2.06 0.56 13.24
CA LEU A 11 -1.90 1.50 14.36
C LEU A 11 -0.44 1.91 14.59
N GLY A 12 0.31 2.11 13.51
CA GLY A 12 1.72 2.50 13.51
C GLY A 12 2.70 1.36 13.71
N ARG A 13 2.23 0.11 13.76
CA ARG A 13 3.11 -1.07 13.73
C ARG A 13 3.35 -1.48 12.28
N GLN A 14 4.55 -1.96 11.97
CA GLN A 14 4.79 -2.58 10.67
C GLN A 14 4.55 -4.08 10.81
N PRO A 15 3.45 -4.65 10.27
CA PRO A 15 3.19 -6.08 10.35
C PRO A 15 4.21 -6.84 9.52
N PHE A 16 4.51 -8.06 9.94
CA PHE A 16 5.36 -8.96 9.16
C PHE A 16 4.86 -9.14 7.72
N GLY A 17 3.53 -9.23 7.53
CA GLY A 17 2.90 -9.36 6.22
C GLY A 17 3.16 -8.19 5.26
N LEU A 18 3.57 -7.03 5.76
CA LEU A 18 3.96 -5.87 4.95
C LEU A 18 5.49 -5.68 4.94
N ALA A 19 6.15 -5.92 6.07
CA ALA A 19 7.60 -5.82 6.20
C ALA A 19 8.34 -6.82 5.31
N SER A 20 7.87 -8.08 5.24
CA SER A 20 8.48 -9.15 4.44
C SER A 20 8.49 -8.83 2.94
N PRO A 21 7.35 -8.54 2.28
CA PRO A 21 7.37 -8.16 0.87
C PRO A 21 8.11 -6.84 0.64
N ALA A 22 8.06 -5.88 1.57
CA ALA A 22 8.83 -4.64 1.44
C ALA A 22 10.34 -4.91 1.38
N ALA A 23 10.85 -5.84 2.21
CA ALA A 23 12.25 -6.22 2.19
C ALA A 23 12.65 -6.88 0.87
N TRP A 24 11.88 -7.87 0.40
CA TRP A 24 12.15 -8.58 -0.85
C TRP A 24 12.10 -7.65 -2.08
N LEU A 25 11.14 -6.74 -2.12
CA LEU A 25 11.02 -5.75 -3.20
C LEU A 25 12.19 -4.77 -3.20
N ARG A 26 12.63 -4.29 -2.02
CA ARG A 26 13.82 -3.43 -1.91
C ARG A 26 15.08 -4.17 -2.34
N GLU A 27 15.24 -5.43 -1.94
CA GLU A 27 16.36 -6.28 -2.37
C GLU A 27 16.39 -6.47 -3.89
N ALA A 28 15.22 -6.55 -4.53
CA ALA A 28 15.08 -6.58 -5.99
C ALA A 28 15.28 -5.21 -6.68
N GLY A 29 15.62 -4.14 -5.94
CA GLY A 29 15.89 -2.81 -6.48
C GLY A 29 14.65 -1.92 -6.66
N ALA A 30 13.53 -2.25 -6.02
CA ALA A 30 12.36 -1.37 -5.99
C ALA A 30 12.49 -0.27 -4.92
N GLU A 31 11.96 0.91 -5.22
CA GLU A 31 11.74 1.95 -4.24
C GLU A 31 10.39 1.71 -3.58
N VAL A 32 10.42 1.29 -2.31
CA VAL A 32 9.21 0.86 -1.59
C VAL A 32 8.81 1.86 -0.52
N THR A 33 7.63 2.45 -0.70
CA THR A 33 6.94 3.28 0.30
C THR A 33 5.93 2.43 1.03
N CYS A 34 5.95 2.46 2.36
CA CYS A 34 4.95 1.80 3.20
C CYS A 34 4.06 2.86 3.83
N LEU A 35 2.74 2.70 3.73
CA LEU A 35 1.76 3.60 4.33
C LEU A 35 0.87 2.82 5.31
N ASP A 36 0.63 3.37 6.51
CA ASP A 36 -0.39 2.89 7.43
C ASP A 36 -1.49 3.93 7.61
N LEU A 37 -2.57 3.77 6.84
CA LEU A 37 -3.68 4.71 6.82
C LEU A 37 -4.50 4.73 8.13
N ALA A 38 -4.18 3.86 9.09
CA ALA A 38 -4.74 3.95 10.44
C ALA A 38 -4.16 5.13 11.23
N VAL A 39 -2.94 5.58 10.89
CA VAL A 39 -2.21 6.63 11.62
C VAL A 39 -1.74 7.78 10.74
N GLU A 40 -1.70 7.59 9.42
CA GLU A 40 -1.30 8.64 8.48
C GLU A 40 -2.32 8.83 7.34
N ARG A 41 -2.19 9.94 6.62
CA ARG A 41 -3.02 10.21 5.43
C ARG A 41 -2.39 9.53 4.22
N LEU A 42 -3.24 9.20 3.24
CA LEU A 42 -2.78 8.70 1.95
C LEU A 42 -1.87 9.74 1.29
N ASP A 43 -0.62 9.38 1.03
CA ASP A 43 0.29 10.17 0.19
C ASP A 43 -0.11 10.00 -1.28
N GLU A 44 -0.89 10.96 -1.78
CA GLU A 44 -1.37 10.94 -3.16
C GLU A 44 -0.24 11.04 -4.20
N ARG A 45 0.90 11.65 -3.85
CA ARG A 45 2.05 11.76 -4.75
C ARG A 45 2.74 10.42 -4.90
N ALA A 46 2.93 9.70 -3.79
CA ALA A 46 3.47 8.34 -3.82
C ALA A 46 2.56 7.41 -4.65
N VAL A 47 1.24 7.50 -4.45
CA VAL A 47 0.25 6.74 -5.23
C VAL A 47 0.31 7.09 -6.73
N ALA A 48 0.35 8.37 -7.07
CA ALA A 48 0.39 8.82 -8.46
C ALA A 48 1.68 8.39 -9.21
N ALA A 49 2.80 8.24 -8.49
CA ALA A 49 4.08 7.82 -9.06
C ALA A 49 4.32 6.30 -8.98
N ALA A 50 3.41 5.53 -8.40
CA ALA A 50 3.57 4.10 -8.19
C ALA A 50 3.35 3.29 -9.48
N HIS A 51 4.16 2.25 -9.66
CA HIS A 51 3.95 1.24 -10.70
C HIS A 51 3.15 0.05 -10.15
N LEU A 52 3.28 -0.21 -8.86
CA LEU A 52 2.60 -1.26 -8.11
C LEU A 52 2.06 -0.69 -6.81
N ILE A 53 0.81 -1.00 -6.49
CA ILE A 53 0.19 -0.66 -5.21
C ILE A 53 -0.44 -1.92 -4.64
N ALA A 54 -0.01 -2.31 -3.44
CA ALA A 54 -0.52 -3.50 -2.76
C ALA A 54 -1.22 -3.15 -1.46
N CYS A 55 -2.37 -3.78 -1.19
CA CYS A 55 -3.10 -3.60 0.07
C CYS A 55 -2.95 -4.81 0.99
N TYR A 56 -2.46 -4.60 2.21
CA TYR A 56 -2.42 -5.61 3.25
C TYR A 56 -3.76 -5.73 3.96
N VAL A 57 -4.38 -6.91 3.88
CA VAL A 57 -5.75 -7.18 4.36
C VAL A 57 -5.80 -8.36 5.35
N PRO A 58 -5.23 -8.26 6.56
CA PRO A 58 -5.10 -9.38 7.51
C PRO A 58 -6.42 -9.85 8.12
N MET A 59 -7.51 -9.08 7.91
CA MET A 59 -8.81 -9.35 8.48
C MET A 59 -9.94 -8.77 7.62
N HIS A 60 -11.17 -9.16 7.92
CA HIS A 60 -12.36 -8.70 7.19
C HIS A 60 -12.55 -7.17 7.22
N THR A 61 -12.25 -6.52 8.36
CA THR A 61 -12.33 -5.06 8.48
C THR A 61 -11.35 -4.36 7.52
N ALA A 62 -10.09 -4.82 7.47
CA ALA A 62 -9.09 -4.29 6.56
C ALA A 62 -9.51 -4.50 5.09
N THR A 63 -10.13 -5.62 4.76
CA THR A 63 -10.67 -5.89 3.40
C THR A 63 -11.72 -4.84 3.00
N ARG A 64 -12.66 -4.51 3.90
CA ARG A 64 -13.68 -3.49 3.64
C ARG A 64 -13.08 -2.09 3.44
N LEU A 65 -12.07 -1.74 4.25
CA LEU A 65 -11.36 -0.46 4.14
C LEU A 65 -10.57 -0.38 2.82
N ALA A 66 -9.87 -1.46 2.46
CA ALA A 66 -9.14 -1.58 1.21
C ALA A 66 -10.07 -1.44 -0.01
N ALA A 67 -11.26 -2.05 0.00
CA ALA A 67 -12.22 -1.90 -1.10
C ALA A 67 -12.60 -0.43 -1.38
N ALA A 68 -12.83 0.36 -0.32
CA ALA A 68 -13.10 1.79 -0.47
C ALA A 68 -11.86 2.58 -0.94
N LEU A 69 -10.67 2.21 -0.47
CA LEU A 69 -9.40 2.82 -0.87
C LEU A 69 -9.09 2.57 -2.35
N ILE A 70 -9.31 1.35 -2.84
CA ILE A 70 -8.99 0.94 -4.22
C ILE A 70 -9.64 1.87 -5.24
N GLU A 71 -10.89 2.27 -5.02
CA GLU A 71 -11.58 3.19 -5.92
C GLU A 71 -10.94 4.59 -5.95
N ARG A 72 -10.41 5.07 -4.82
CA ARG A 72 -9.64 6.32 -4.77
C ARG A 72 -8.29 6.17 -5.47
N VAL A 73 -7.60 5.06 -5.22
CA VAL A 73 -6.29 4.76 -5.83
C VAL A 73 -6.41 4.69 -7.36
N LYS A 74 -7.41 3.99 -7.90
CA LYS A 74 -7.65 3.91 -9.35
C LYS A 74 -7.88 5.28 -10.00
N ARG A 75 -8.53 6.22 -9.30
CA ARG A 75 -8.72 7.58 -9.81
C ARG A 75 -7.43 8.39 -9.82
N LEU A 76 -6.59 8.21 -8.80
CA LEU A 76 -5.30 8.89 -8.69
C LEU A 76 -4.26 8.33 -9.67
N ASN A 77 -4.26 7.01 -9.87
CA ASN A 77 -3.33 6.33 -10.76
C ASN A 77 -4.00 5.15 -11.48
N PRO A 78 -4.64 5.39 -12.65
CA PRO A 78 -5.28 4.35 -13.44
C PRO A 78 -4.30 3.33 -14.05
N GLY A 79 -3.01 3.67 -14.12
CA GLY A 79 -1.98 2.85 -14.75
C GLY A 79 -1.21 1.94 -13.79
N ALA A 80 -1.38 2.10 -12.47
CA ALA A 80 -0.74 1.25 -11.48
C ALA A 80 -1.30 -0.18 -11.52
N HIS A 81 -0.42 -1.16 -11.35
CA HIS A 81 -0.85 -2.51 -11.02
C HIS A 81 -1.36 -2.55 -9.58
N LEU A 82 -2.55 -3.13 -9.39
CA LEU A 82 -3.17 -3.28 -8.07
C LEU A 82 -3.22 -4.75 -7.68
N CYS A 83 -2.77 -5.07 -6.47
CA CYS A 83 -2.76 -6.42 -5.91
C CYS A 83 -3.18 -6.47 -4.45
#